data_AF-A0A3N5DN95-F1
#
_entry.id   AF-A0A3N5DN95-F1
#
_cell.length_a   1.000
_cell.length_b   1.000
_cell.length_c   1.000
_cell.angle_alpha   90.00
_cell.angle_beta   90.00
_cell.angle_gamma   90.00
#
_symmetry.space_group_name_H-M   'P 1'
#
loop_
_entity.id
_entity.type
_entity.pdbx_description
1 polymer ?
#
loop_
_entity_poly.entity_id
_entity_poly.type
_entity_poly.pdbx_seq_one_letter_code
_entity_poly.pdbx_strand_id
1 'polypeptide(L)'
;MNRDPHTTDISGQARNDTSNENVVDLLGKLTHQGAHLAQEQLNLVQAEMREAVNDIKQAIAASLGAAVVGIAGLGVLLMGLAYLLGDAIDDLGLGTLIVGVITLIIAGILFMGARKKLAATNLSPQRTIETAERTPDAATGNLTGPGAR
;
A
#
# COMPACT_ATOMS: atom_id res chain seq x y z
N MET A 1 43.49 -33.36 72.97
CA MET A 1 43.38 -31.96 72.48
C MET A 1 43.82 -31.94 71.02
N ASN A 2 43.17 -31.33 70.03
CA ASN A 2 41.96 -30.52 69.93
C ASN A 2 41.57 -30.45 68.42
N ARG A 3 40.37 -29.95 68.14
CA ARG A 3 39.52 -30.01 66.92
C ARG A 3 40.09 -29.42 65.59
N ASP A 4 39.49 -29.87 64.47
CA ASP A 4 39.45 -29.24 63.12
C ASP A 4 38.89 -27.78 63.20
N PRO A 5 39.06 -26.84 62.23
CA PRO A 5 38.62 -26.96 60.82
C PRO A 5 39.38 -26.11 59.75
N HIS A 6 39.09 -26.30 58.45
CA HIS A 6 38.60 -25.26 57.53
C HIS A 6 38.65 -25.71 56.07
N THR A 7 37.48 -26.12 55.59
CA THR A 7 37.05 -26.06 54.20
C THR A 7 37.21 -24.64 53.66
N THR A 8 37.81 -24.48 52.48
CA THR A 8 37.46 -23.36 51.60
C THR A 8 37.46 -23.88 50.18
N ASP A 9 36.28 -24.34 49.77
CA ASP A 9 35.93 -24.64 48.40
C ASP A 9 35.85 -23.31 47.63
N ILE A 10 36.91 -22.98 46.88
CA ILE A 10 36.97 -21.81 46.00
C ILE A 10 36.61 -22.16 44.54
N SER A 11 36.10 -23.37 44.30
CA SER A 11 35.83 -23.90 42.96
C SER A 11 34.50 -23.42 42.36
N GLY A 12 33.68 -22.68 43.12
CA GLY A 12 32.33 -22.26 42.73
C GLY A 12 32.22 -20.88 42.03
N GLN A 13 33.24 -20.03 42.08
CA GLN A 13 33.11 -18.64 41.61
C GLN A 13 33.46 -18.44 40.11
N ALA A 14 34.38 -19.22 39.53
CA ALA A 14 34.85 -18.99 38.15
C ALA A 14 33.94 -19.53 37.03
N ARG A 15 32.90 -20.31 37.36
CA ARG A 15 31.97 -20.92 36.39
C ARG A 15 30.84 -19.95 35.97
N ASN A 16 30.56 -18.93 36.77
CA ASN A 16 29.45 -18.01 36.56
C ASN A 16 29.80 -16.82 35.66
N ASP A 17 31.04 -16.32 35.67
CA ASP A 17 31.45 -15.18 34.82
C ASP A 17 31.52 -15.56 33.34
N THR A 18 32.13 -16.70 33.00
CA THR A 18 32.26 -17.18 31.60
C THR A 18 30.93 -17.56 30.95
N SER A 19 29.95 -17.99 31.74
CA SER A 19 28.63 -18.39 31.24
C SER A 19 27.76 -17.16 30.97
N ASN A 20 27.84 -16.13 31.81
CA ASN A 20 27.11 -14.87 31.62
C ASN A 20 27.64 -14.10 30.41
N GLU A 21 28.96 -14.13 30.21
CA GLU A 21 29.64 -13.50 29.07
C GLU A 21 29.28 -14.19 27.73
N ASN A 22 29.07 -15.52 27.73
CA ASN A 22 28.59 -16.25 26.56
C ASN A 22 27.13 -15.92 26.20
N VAL A 23 26.24 -15.73 27.18
CA VAL A 23 24.83 -15.38 26.91
C VAL A 23 24.72 -13.97 26.31
N VAL A 24 25.53 -13.02 26.78
CA VAL A 24 25.61 -11.66 26.23
C VAL A 24 26.16 -11.67 24.79
N ASP A 25 27.20 -12.47 24.51
CA ASP A 25 27.79 -12.60 23.17
C ASP A 25 26.83 -13.28 22.16
N LEU A 26 26.09 -14.31 22.60
CA LEU A 26 25.06 -14.95 21.78
C LEU A 26 23.90 -13.98 21.45
N LEU A 27 23.44 -13.19 22.43
CA LEU A 27 22.40 -12.18 22.21
C LEU A 27 22.88 -11.07 21.25
N GLY A 28 24.15 -10.65 21.35
CA GLY A 28 24.80 -9.74 20.40
C GLY A 28 24.84 -10.31 18.98
N LYS A 29 25.16 -11.60 18.83
CA LYS A 29 25.16 -12.28 17.53
C LYS A 29 23.76 -12.42 16.93
N LEU A 30 22.76 -12.74 17.74
CA LEU A 30 21.34 -12.84 17.34
C LEU A 30 20.76 -11.48 16.92
N THR A 31 21.03 -10.42 17.67
CA THR A 31 20.59 -9.06 17.34
C THR A 31 21.29 -8.53 16.08
N HIS A 32 22.58 -8.81 15.91
CA HIS A 32 23.32 -8.43 14.71
C HIS A 32 22.83 -9.18 13.45
N GLN A 33 22.62 -10.50 13.55
CA GLN A 33 22.07 -11.30 12.44
C GLN A 33 20.62 -10.93 12.13
N GLY A 34 19.80 -10.68 13.16
CA GLY A 34 18.42 -10.20 12.99
C GLY A 34 18.36 -8.83 12.33
N ALA A 35 19.25 -7.90 12.70
CA ALA A 35 19.37 -6.59 12.05
C ALA A 35 19.78 -6.70 10.58
N HIS A 36 20.64 -7.66 10.24
CA HIS A 36 21.05 -7.93 8.86
C HIS A 36 19.88 -8.45 8.00
N LEU A 37 19.12 -9.43 8.50
CA LEU A 37 17.91 -9.93 7.82
C LEU A 37 16.81 -8.87 7.68
N ALA A 38 16.65 -8.01 8.70
CA ALA A 38 15.69 -6.91 8.65
C ALA A 38 16.04 -5.89 7.55
N GLN A 39 17.32 -5.54 7.38
CA GLN A 39 17.76 -4.67 6.29
C GLN A 39 17.49 -5.27 4.91
N GLU A 40 17.67 -6.58 4.76
CA GLU A 40 17.42 -7.27 3.49
C GLU A 40 15.92 -7.31 3.15
N GLN A 41 15.06 -7.63 4.12
CA GLN A 41 13.61 -7.57 3.95
C GLN A 41 13.11 -6.15 3.67
N LEU A 42 13.70 -5.13 4.30
CA LEU A 42 13.38 -3.73 3.99
C LEU A 42 13.75 -3.37 2.56
N ASN A 43 14.92 -3.82 2.07
CA ASN A 43 15.32 -3.62 0.68
C ASN A 43 14.37 -4.33 -0.28
N LEU A 44 13.95 -5.55 0.04
CA LEU A 44 13.00 -6.31 -0.77
C LEU A 44 11.61 -5.66 -0.80
N VAL A 45 11.08 -5.28 0.37
CA VAL A 45 9.79 -4.57 0.47
C VAL A 45 9.86 -3.25 -0.28
N GLN A 46 10.97 -2.51 -0.19
CA GLN A 46 11.13 -1.28 -0.96
C GLN A 46 11.14 -1.56 -2.47
N ALA A 47 11.80 -2.64 -2.91
CA ALA A 47 11.78 -3.05 -4.31
C ALA A 47 10.37 -3.44 -4.77
N GLU A 48 9.63 -4.24 -4.00
CA GLU A 48 8.26 -4.64 -4.30
C GLU A 48 7.29 -3.44 -4.31
N MET A 49 7.46 -2.49 -3.39
CA MET A 49 6.70 -1.23 -3.41
C MET A 49 7.01 -0.39 -4.66
N ARG A 50 8.28 -0.33 -5.09
CA ARG A 50 8.65 0.38 -6.33
C ARG A 50 8.03 -0.30 -7.55
N GLU A 51 8.03 -1.62 -7.59
CA GLU A 51 7.42 -2.41 -8.66
C GLU A 51 5.91 -2.19 -8.69
N ALA A 52 5.22 -2.31 -7.56
CA ALA A 52 3.78 -2.04 -7.45
C ALA A 52 3.43 -0.62 -7.90
N VAL A 53 4.24 0.38 -7.54
CA VAL A 53 4.06 1.76 -8.00
C VAL A 53 4.28 1.89 -9.51
N ASN A 54 5.27 1.19 -10.07
CA ASN A 54 5.52 1.19 -11.51
C ASN A 54 4.41 0.50 -12.29
N ASP A 55 3.90 -0.63 -11.80
CA ASP A 55 2.76 -1.34 -12.37
C ASP A 55 1.52 -0.46 -12.39
N ILE A 56 1.22 0.21 -11.27
CA ILE A 56 0.10 1.16 -11.19
C ILE A 56 0.31 2.31 -12.18
N LYS A 57 1.52 2.88 -12.29
CA LYS A 57 1.83 3.94 -13.26
C LYS A 57 1.61 3.48 -14.69
N GLN A 58 2.09 2.29 -15.05
CA GLN A 58 1.94 1.73 -16.38
C GLN A 58 0.48 1.43 -16.68
N ALA A 59 -0.26 0.87 -15.71
CA ALA A 59 -1.69 0.63 -15.84
C ALA A 59 -2.47 1.93 -16.05
N ILE A 60 -2.17 2.99 -15.31
CA ILE A 60 -2.78 4.31 -15.48
C ILE A 60 -2.44 4.88 -16.87
N ALA A 61 -1.16 4.85 -17.27
CA ALA A 61 -0.72 5.37 -18.55
C ALA A 61 -1.40 4.65 -19.73
N ALA A 62 -1.43 3.31 -19.70
CA ALA A 62 -2.11 2.49 -20.71
C ALA A 62 -3.62 2.76 -20.73
N SER A 63 -4.24 2.88 -19.55
CA SER A 63 -5.67 3.18 -19.43
C SER A 63 -6.03 4.54 -20.00
N LEU A 64 -5.21 5.57 -19.76
CA LEU A 64 -5.41 6.91 -20.32
C LEU A 64 -5.22 6.90 -21.85
N GLY A 65 -4.20 6.22 -22.36
CA GLY A 65 -3.99 6.07 -23.80
C GLY A 65 -5.18 5.38 -24.49
N ALA A 66 -5.65 4.27 -23.91
CA ALA A 66 -6.84 3.57 -24.39
C ALA A 66 -8.11 4.42 -24.30
N ALA A 67 -8.27 5.21 -23.24
CA ALA A 67 -9.40 6.12 -23.09
C ALA A 67 -9.41 7.20 -24.18
N VAL A 68 -8.26 7.81 -24.50
CA VAL A 68 -8.17 8.83 -25.56
C VAL A 68 -8.55 8.24 -26.91
N VAL A 69 -7.95 7.11 -27.29
CA VAL A 69 -8.27 6.44 -28.57
C VAL A 69 -9.72 5.97 -28.59
N GLY A 70 -10.20 5.41 -27.48
CA GLY A 70 -11.58 4.95 -27.32
C GLY A 70 -12.60 6.08 -27.47
N ILE A 71 -12.36 7.25 -26.88
CA ILE A 71 -13.23 8.43 -27.01
C ILE A 71 -13.22 8.94 -28.45
N ALA A 72 -12.04 9.06 -29.07
CA ALA A 72 -11.92 9.50 -30.46
C ALA A 72 -12.63 8.53 -31.43
N GLY A 73 -12.38 7.23 -31.29
CA GLY A 73 -13.01 6.19 -32.09
C GLY A 73 -14.52 6.12 -31.87
N LEU A 74 -15.00 6.23 -30.63
CA LEU A 74 -16.42 6.32 -30.32
C LEU A 74 -17.07 7.53 -31.00
N GLY A 75 -16.41 8.69 -30.99
CA GLY A 75 -16.90 9.88 -31.69
C GLY A 75 -17.07 9.64 -33.19
N VAL A 76 -16.08 9.02 -33.84
CA VAL A 76 -16.14 8.66 -35.27
C VAL A 76 -17.27 7.66 -35.54
N LEU A 77 -17.42 6.63 -34.69
CA LEU A 77 -18.51 5.66 -34.82
C LEU A 77 -19.89 6.29 -34.66
N LEU A 78 -20.07 7.16 -33.66
CA LEU A 78 -21.33 7.86 -33.43
C LEU A 78 -21.66 8.80 -34.60
N MET A 79 -20.66 9.48 -35.16
CA MET A 79 -20.84 10.27 -36.37
C MET A 79 -21.29 9.39 -37.54
N GLY A 80 -20.64 8.24 -37.74
CA GLY A 80 -21.03 7.27 -38.77
C GLY A 80 -22.46 6.74 -38.57
N LEU A 81 -22.84 6.43 -37.33
CA LEU A 81 -24.20 6.02 -36.98
C LEU A 81 -25.23 7.12 -37.26
N ALA A 82 -24.88 8.37 -36.94
CA ALA A 82 -25.73 9.52 -37.19
C ALA A 82 -25.96 9.75 -38.69
N TYR A 83 -24.92 9.61 -39.51
CA TYR A 83 -25.05 9.63 -40.97
C TYR A 83 -25.89 8.47 -41.48
N LEU A 84 -25.62 7.25 -41.03
CA LEU A 84 -26.34 6.05 -41.47
C LEU A 84 -27.83 6.12 -41.12
N LEU A 85 -28.16 6.56 -39.90
CA LEU A 85 -29.55 6.72 -39.49
C LEU A 85 -30.21 7.89 -40.20
N GLY A 86 -29.50 9.01 -40.36
CA GLY A 86 -29.98 10.18 -41.08
C GLY A 86 -30.33 9.89 -42.53
N ASP A 87 -29.48 9.13 -43.23
CA ASP A 87 -29.73 8.66 -44.59
C ASP A 87 -30.92 7.68 -44.64
N ALA A 88 -31.02 6.76 -43.67
CA ALA A 88 -32.11 5.79 -43.62
C ALA A 88 -33.50 6.42 -43.37
N ILE A 89 -33.57 7.64 -42.84
CA ILE A 89 -34.83 8.36 -42.58
C ILE A 89 -35.00 9.61 -43.45
N ASP A 90 -34.13 9.82 -44.45
CA ASP A 90 -34.06 11.01 -45.31
C ASP A 90 -33.98 12.36 -44.55
N ASP A 91 -33.47 12.36 -43.31
CA ASP A 91 -33.29 13.55 -42.47
C ASP A 91 -32.06 13.40 -41.55
N LEU A 92 -30.95 14.01 -41.97
CA LEU A 92 -29.70 14.01 -41.21
C LEU A 92 -29.80 14.76 -39.86
N GLY A 93 -30.64 15.80 -39.79
CA GLY A 93 -30.84 16.57 -38.56
C GLY A 93 -31.52 15.74 -37.48
N LEU A 94 -32.59 15.02 -37.85
CA LEU A 94 -33.27 14.11 -36.93
C LEU A 94 -32.41 12.89 -36.60
N GLY A 95 -31.69 12.32 -37.57
CA GLY A 95 -30.81 11.17 -37.34
C GLY A 95 -29.70 11.48 -36.32
N THR A 96 -29.03 12.62 -36.48
CA THR A 96 -27.99 13.09 -35.54
C THR A 96 -28.56 13.37 -34.15
N LEU A 97 -29.76 13.98 -34.05
CA LEU A 97 -30.41 14.25 -32.77
C LEU A 97 -30.77 12.96 -32.03
N ILE A 98 -31.35 11.98 -32.72
CA ILE A 98 -31.74 10.70 -32.13
C ILE A 98 -30.52 9.96 -31.58
N VAL A 99 -29.45 9.82 -32.38
CA VAL A 99 -28.21 9.16 -31.94
C VAL A 99 -27.59 9.91 -30.76
N GLY A 100 -27.59 11.25 -30.80
CA GLY A 100 -27.09 12.10 -29.71
C GLY A 100 -27.86 11.87 -28.40
N VAL A 101 -29.19 11.87 -28.44
CA VAL A 101 -30.05 11.65 -27.27
C VAL A 101 -29.84 10.25 -26.68
N ILE A 102 -29.81 9.21 -27.52
CA ILE A 102 -29.56 7.83 -27.07
C ILE A 102 -28.18 7.74 -26.40
N THR A 103 -27.17 8.35 -27.00
CA THR A 103 -25.81 8.36 -26.46
C THR A 103 -25.76 9.07 -25.10
N LEU A 104 -26.46 10.20 -24.94
CA LEU A 104 -26.53 10.93 -23.66
C LEU A 104 -27.21 10.10 -22.56
N ILE A 105 -28.26 9.34 -22.90
CA ILE A 105 -28.91 8.44 -21.94
C ILE A 105 -27.92 7.36 -21.47
N ILE A 106 -27.21 6.72 -22.41
CA ILE A 106 -26.20 5.70 -22.10
C ILE A 106 -25.09 6.31 -21.23
N ALA A 107 -24.57 7.48 -21.60
CA ALA A 107 -23.55 8.20 -20.84
C ALA A 107 -24.01 8.52 -19.41
N GLY A 108 -25.27 8.95 -19.24
CA GLY A 108 -25.87 9.20 -17.94
C GLY A 108 -25.90 7.95 -17.04
N ILE A 109 -26.33 6.80 -17.59
CA ILE A 109 -26.36 5.52 -16.86
C ILE A 109 -24.94 5.10 -16.44
N LEU A 110 -23.97 5.19 -17.36
CA LEU A 110 -22.57 4.88 -17.08
C LEU A 110 -22.00 5.79 -15.99
N PHE A 111 -22.26 7.09 -16.07
CA PHE A 111 -21.82 8.07 -15.07
C PHE A 111 -22.38 7.77 -13.68
N MET A 112 -23.67 7.42 -13.59
CA MET A 112 -24.30 7.02 -12.33
C MET A 112 -23.66 5.75 -11.76
N GLY A 113 -23.34 4.77 -12.61
CA GLY A 113 -22.63 3.55 -12.21
C GLY A 113 -21.21 3.82 -11.71
N ALA A 114 -20.46 4.66 -12.42
CA ALA A 114 -19.12 5.09 -12.02
C ALA A 114 -19.14 5.82 -10.68
N ARG A 115 -20.06 6.77 -10.50
CA ARG A 115 -20.21 7.52 -9.25
C ARG A 115 -20.52 6.62 -8.07
N LYS A 116 -21.39 5.61 -8.25
CA LYS A 116 -21.70 4.61 -7.22
C LYS A 116 -20.48 3.79 -6.83
N LYS A 117 -19.69 3.33 -7.80
CA LYS A 117 -18.45 2.58 -7.54
C LYS A 117 -17.43 3.43 -6.79
N LEU A 118 -17.23 4.68 -7.21
CA LEU A 118 -16.33 5.62 -6.54
C LEU A 118 -16.78 5.97 -5.12
N ALA A 119 -18.08 6.10 -4.90
CA ALA A 119 -18.63 6.33 -3.55
C ALA A 119 -18.52 5.09 -2.64
N ALA A 120 -18.61 3.88 -3.20
CA ALA A 120 -18.48 2.63 -2.46
C ALA A 120 -17.03 2.33 -2.06
N THR A 121 -16.07 2.73 -2.90
CA THR A 121 -14.66 2.75 -2.53
C THR A 121 -14.40 3.96 -1.65
N ASN A 122 -14.35 3.78 -0.32
CA ASN A 122 -13.85 4.78 0.63
C ASN A 122 -12.35 5.05 0.34
N LEU A 123 -12.07 5.82 -0.71
CA LEU A 123 -10.73 6.27 -1.10
C LEU A 123 -10.16 7.31 -0.13
N SER A 124 -10.92 7.69 0.91
CA SER A 124 -10.36 8.32 2.09
C SER A 124 -10.01 7.20 3.06
N PRO A 125 -8.72 6.81 3.19
CA PRO A 125 -8.30 5.87 4.22
C PRO A 125 -8.33 6.59 5.57
N GLN A 126 -9.54 6.94 6.05
CA GLN A 126 -9.76 7.71 7.27
C GLN A 126 -9.09 7.03 8.47
N ARG A 127 -9.13 5.69 8.50
CA ARG A 127 -8.48 4.88 9.54
C ARG A 127 -6.95 4.93 9.45
N THR A 128 -6.38 4.97 8.26
CA THR A 128 -4.92 5.05 8.06
C THR A 128 -4.40 6.46 8.38
N ILE A 129 -5.13 7.50 8.00
CA ILE A 129 -4.78 8.89 8.29
C ILE A 129 -4.88 9.14 9.79
N GLU A 130 -5.97 8.71 10.44
CA GLU A 130 -6.15 8.86 11.88
C GLU A 130 -5.11 8.06 12.69
N THR A 131 -4.63 6.93 12.18
CA THR A 131 -3.54 6.15 12.81
C THR A 131 -2.17 6.80 12.58
N ALA A 132 -1.94 7.39 11.40
CA ALA A 132 -0.71 8.12 11.10
C ALA A 132 -0.62 9.44 11.90
N GLU A 133 -1.73 10.17 12.03
CA GLU A 133 -1.84 11.40 12.80
C GLU A 133 -1.72 11.19 14.32
N ARG A 134 -2.13 10.02 14.83
CA ARG A 134 -1.97 9.64 16.25
C ARG A 134 -0.60 9.08 16.61
N THR A 135 0.30 8.86 15.64
CA THR A 135 1.65 8.31 15.90
C THR A 135 2.81 9.30 15.67
N PRO A 136 2.77 10.58 16.12
CA PRO A 136 3.97 11.41 16.15
C PRO A 136 4.89 11.04 17.33
N ASP A 137 4.34 10.59 18.46
CA ASP A 137 5.11 10.41 19.70
C ASP A 137 6.02 9.17 19.70
N ALA A 138 5.62 8.09 19.00
CA ALA A 138 6.42 6.88 18.92
C ALA A 138 7.58 7.00 17.91
N ALA A 139 7.43 7.81 16.85
CA ALA A 139 8.47 8.07 15.85
C ALA A 139 9.47 9.15 16.30
N THR A 140 9.03 10.07 17.18
CA THR A 140 9.88 11.15 17.71
C THR A 140 10.69 10.73 18.95
N GLY A 141 10.49 9.49 19.45
CA GLY A 141 11.36 8.92 20.49
C GLY A 141 11.26 9.62 21.85
N ASN A 142 10.12 10.20 22.19
CA ASN A 142 9.90 10.81 23.51
C ASN A 142 9.15 9.85 24.44
N LEU A 143 9.86 8.85 24.99
CA LEU A 143 9.36 8.02 26.08
C LEU A 143 9.47 8.79 27.41
N THR A 144 8.69 9.85 27.59
CA THR A 144 8.47 10.49 28.90
C THR A 144 7.10 10.13 29.44
N GLY A 145 6.86 8.83 29.62
CA GLY A 145 5.67 8.31 30.32
C GLY A 145 6.00 7.98 31.78
N PRO A 146 5.51 8.74 32.77
CA PRO A 146 5.64 8.41 34.19
C PRO A 146 4.71 7.24 34.54
N GLY A 147 5.19 6.01 34.32
CA GLY A 147 4.44 4.78 34.63
C GLY A 147 5.27 3.66 35.26
N ALA A 148 6.56 3.87 35.51
CA ALA A 148 7.38 2.94 36.28
C ALA A 148 7.35 3.33 37.78
N ARG A 149 6.37 2.81 38.51
CA ARG A 149 6.46 2.59 39.96
C ARG A 149 5.79 1.27 40.31
#